data_AF-A0A0Q3NTP5-F1
#
_entry.id   AF-A0A0Q3NTP5-F1
#
_cell.length_a   1.000
_cell.length_b   1.000
_cell.length_c   1.000
_cell.angle_alpha   90.00
_cell.angle_beta   90.00
_cell.angle_gamma   90.00
#
_symmetry.space_group_name_H-M   'P 1'
#
loop_
_entity.id
_entity.type
_entity.pdbx_description
1 polymer ?
#
loop_
_entity_poly.entity_id
_entity_poly.type
_entity_poly.pdbx_seq_one_letter_code
_entity_poly.pdbx_strand_id
1 'polypeptide(L)'
;MLGSKGEPIVLEGIAARFRNICGAIIRDKLQTWITTSNWKNVPTTTKNVLLATLKEKFTFLEGQEEFARKFAEGLFGRCFRNWRSILNIEYVKKGKNARDDFGRIPPEMWEQF
;
A
#
# COMPACT_ATOMS: atom_id res chain seq x y z
N MET A 1 13.13 10.52 -10.06
CA MET A 1 13.90 9.53 -10.83
C MET A 1 14.24 8.37 -9.91
N LEU A 2 14.20 7.13 -10.41
CA LEU A 2 14.50 5.91 -9.65
C LEU A 2 15.89 5.40 -10.07
N GLY A 3 16.67 4.88 -9.12
CA GLY A 3 18.00 4.32 -9.27
C GLY A 3 17.96 2.92 -9.84
N SER A 4 19.15 2.32 -9.96
CA SER A 4 19.41 1.22 -10.87
C SER A 4 18.70 -0.10 -10.57
N LYS A 5 18.07 -0.24 -9.39
CA LYS A 5 17.26 -1.40 -8.99
C LYS A 5 15.79 -1.01 -8.78
N GLY A 6 15.35 0.13 -9.31
CA GLY A 6 13.99 0.64 -9.17
C GLY A 6 13.67 1.30 -7.82
N GLU A 7 14.66 1.44 -6.93
CA GLU A 7 14.60 2.28 -5.74
C GLU A 7 14.57 3.76 -6.14
N PRO A 8 14.03 4.69 -5.37
CA PRO A 8 14.23 6.12 -5.63
C PRO A 8 15.71 6.49 -5.61
N ILE A 9 16.22 7.20 -6.65
CA ILE A 9 17.56 7.82 -6.57
C ILE A 9 17.51 8.72 -5.36
N VAL A 10 18.42 8.50 -4.41
CA VAL A 10 18.41 9.09 -3.07
C VAL A 10 18.63 10.60 -3.16
N LEU A 11 17.58 11.33 -3.52
CA LEU A 11 17.31 12.68 -3.06
C LEU A 11 16.46 12.49 -1.81
N GLU A 12 17.04 12.85 -0.67
CA GLU A 12 16.37 12.83 0.62
C GLU A 12 15.01 13.54 0.47
N GLY A 13 13.91 12.83 0.78
CA GLY A 13 12.54 13.28 0.52
C GLY A 13 11.81 12.55 -0.61
N ILE A 14 12.46 12.17 -1.71
CA ILE A 14 11.79 11.38 -2.78
C ILE A 14 11.46 9.98 -2.28
N ALA A 15 12.40 9.34 -1.56
CA ALA A 15 12.15 8.02 -0.99
C ALA A 15 11.05 8.03 0.08
N ALA A 16 10.99 9.08 0.90
CA ALA A 16 9.92 9.26 1.88
C ALA A 16 8.58 9.49 1.19
N ARG A 17 8.53 10.38 0.18
CA ARG A 17 7.34 10.64 -0.63
C ARG A 17 6.83 9.38 -1.33
N PHE A 18 7.73 8.56 -1.90
CA PHE A 18 7.38 7.29 -2.53
C PHE A 18 6.70 6.34 -1.53
N ARG A 19 7.31 6.12 -0.36
CA ARG A 19 6.71 5.27 0.70
C ARG A 19 5.36 5.81 1.18
N ASN A 20 5.25 7.12 1.37
CA ASN A 20 4.00 7.75 1.80
C ASN A 20 2.89 7.57 0.77
N ILE A 21 3.21 7.73 -0.51
CA ILE A 21 2.27 7.49 -1.62
C ILE A 21 1.87 6.02 -1.67
N CYS A 22 2.80 5.08 -1.55
CA CYS A 22 2.46 3.64 -1.50
C CYS A 22 1.52 3.33 -0.33
N GLY A 23 1.79 3.88 0.85
CA GLY A 23 0.92 3.72 2.02
C GLY A 23 -0.48 4.32 1.79
N ALA A 24 -0.57 5.49 1.15
CA ALA A 24 -1.84 6.12 0.80
C ALA A 24 -2.64 5.29 -0.21
N ILE A 25 -1.98 4.78 -1.27
CA ILE A 25 -2.61 3.91 -2.28
C ILE A 25 -3.17 2.64 -1.63
N ILE A 26 -2.40 2.01 -0.73
CA ILE A 26 -2.84 0.82 0.00
C ILE A 26 -4.10 1.09 0.81
N ARG A 27 -4.10 2.18 1.59
CA ARG A 27 -5.28 2.57 2.37
C ARG A 27 -6.45 2.91 1.46
N ASP A 28 -6.25 3.59 0.34
CA ASP A 28 -7.35 3.95 -0.55
C ASP A 28 -7.99 2.73 -1.25
N LYS A 29 -7.16 1.79 -1.72
CA LYS A 29 -7.59 0.73 -2.64
C LYS A 29 -7.82 -0.64 -1.98
N LEU A 30 -7.34 -0.89 -0.77
CA LEU A 30 -7.45 -2.20 -0.10
C LEU A 30 -8.43 -2.25 1.06
N GLN A 31 -9.38 -1.31 1.11
CA GLN A 31 -10.45 -1.25 2.11
C GLN A 31 -11.27 -2.55 2.16
N THR A 32 -11.58 -3.14 1.01
CA THR A 32 -12.30 -4.43 0.89
C THR A 32 -11.43 -5.66 1.11
N TRP A 33 -10.14 -5.49 1.41
CA TRP A 33 -9.19 -6.58 1.61
C TRP A 33 -8.62 -6.61 3.02
N ILE A 34 -9.14 -5.78 3.93
CA ILE A 34 -8.62 -5.68 5.30
C ILE A 34 -8.72 -6.97 6.09
N THR A 35 -9.55 -7.95 5.72
CA THR A 35 -9.64 -9.28 6.36
C THR A 35 -8.59 -10.26 5.82
N THR A 36 -7.96 -9.96 4.69
CA THR A 36 -6.90 -10.79 4.10
C THR A 36 -5.58 -10.65 4.85
N SER A 37 -5.22 -11.65 5.66
CA SER A 37 -4.05 -11.60 6.54
C SER A 37 -2.72 -11.57 5.79
N ASN A 38 -2.65 -12.23 4.62
CA ASN A 38 -1.44 -12.38 3.84
C ASN A 38 -1.51 -11.62 2.51
N TRP A 39 -0.55 -10.73 2.27
CA TRP A 39 -0.37 -10.01 1.00
C TRP A 39 -0.34 -10.93 -0.23
N LYS A 40 0.17 -12.16 -0.08
CA LYS A 40 0.20 -13.13 -1.17
C LYS A 40 -1.20 -13.48 -1.69
N ASN A 41 -2.21 -13.43 -0.82
CA ASN A 41 -3.60 -13.77 -1.14
C ASN A 41 -4.37 -12.62 -1.77
N VAL A 42 -3.83 -11.39 -1.77
CA VAL A 42 -4.42 -10.28 -2.52
C VAL A 42 -4.32 -10.59 -4.02
N PRO A 43 -5.43 -10.53 -4.80
CA PRO A 43 -5.42 -10.90 -6.21
C PRO A 43 -4.43 -10.10 -7.04
N THR A 44 -3.84 -10.75 -8.05
CA THR A 44 -2.89 -10.12 -8.98
C THR A 44 -3.52 -8.94 -9.72
N THR A 45 -4.80 -9.03 -10.08
CA THR A 45 -5.56 -7.92 -10.70
C THR A 45 -5.57 -6.67 -9.80
N THR A 46 -5.75 -6.85 -8.50
CA THR A 46 -5.70 -5.74 -7.53
C THR A 46 -4.28 -5.18 -7.44
N LYS A 47 -3.26 -6.04 -7.37
CA LYS A 47 -1.85 -5.60 -7.36
C LYS A 47 -1.48 -4.78 -8.61
N ASN A 48 -1.98 -5.18 -9.77
CA ASN A 48 -1.79 -4.45 -11.03
C ASN A 48 -2.44 -3.05 -10.97
N VAL A 49 -3.63 -2.92 -10.39
CA VAL A 49 -4.28 -1.61 -10.19
C VAL A 49 -3.44 -0.70 -9.28
N LEU A 50 -2.90 -1.23 -8.17
CA LEU A 50 -2.03 -0.46 -7.27
C LEU A 50 -0.78 0.04 -7.99
N LEU A 51 -0.16 -0.82 -8.82
CA LEU A 51 1.00 -0.47 -9.62
C LEU A 51 0.67 0.58 -10.68
N ALA A 52 -0.47 0.46 -11.36
CA ALA A 52 -0.92 1.47 -12.33
C ALA A 52 -1.14 2.84 -11.66
N THR A 53 -1.80 2.86 -10.50
CA THR A 53 -1.98 4.11 -9.71
C THR A 53 -0.64 4.72 -9.27
N LEU A 54 0.37 3.88 -9.03
CA LEU A 54 1.72 4.36 -8.71
C LEU A 54 2.43 4.93 -9.95
N LYS A 55 2.27 4.30 -11.12
CA LYS A 55 2.82 4.77 -12.41
C LYS A 55 2.27 6.14 -12.81
N GLU A 56 1.03 6.47 -12.45
CA GLU A 56 0.47 7.82 -12.64
C GLU A 56 1.24 8.90 -11.86
N LYS A 57 1.89 8.54 -10.75
CA LYS A 57 2.59 9.48 -9.87
C LYS A 57 4.11 9.46 -10.04
N PHE A 58 4.64 8.40 -10.65
CA PHE A 58 6.06 8.17 -10.82
C PHE A 58 6.37 7.53 -12.17
N THR A 59 7.29 8.12 -12.90
CA THR A 59 7.84 7.54 -14.13
C THR A 59 8.94 6.53 -13.79
N PHE A 60 8.80 5.30 -14.25
CA PHE A 60 9.87 4.29 -14.21
C PHE A 60 10.85 4.53 -15.37
N LEU A 61 12.15 4.31 -15.13
CA LEU A 61 13.14 4.35 -16.20
C LEU A 61 12.96 3.13 -17.12
N GLU A 62 13.08 3.37 -18.42
CA GLU A 62 13.04 2.32 -19.44
C GLU A 62 14.16 1.28 -19.16
N GLY A 63 13.84 -0.01 -19.29
CA GLY A 63 14.74 -1.10 -18.94
C GLY A 63 14.82 -1.46 -17.45
N GLN A 64 14.22 -0.68 -16.54
CA GLN A 64 14.17 -0.98 -15.09
C GLN A 64 12.77 -1.26 -14.55
N GLU A 65 11.78 -1.38 -15.44
CA GLU A 65 10.38 -1.58 -15.06
C GLU A 65 10.14 -2.83 -14.22
N GLU A 66 10.79 -3.95 -14.56
CA GLU A 66 10.61 -5.20 -13.81
C GLU A 66 11.14 -5.07 -12.38
N PHE A 67 12.31 -4.48 -12.22
CA PHE A 67 12.91 -4.24 -10.90
C PHE A 67 12.06 -3.28 -10.08
N ALA A 68 11.62 -2.18 -10.68
CA ALA A 68 10.78 -1.20 -9.99
C ALA A 68 9.40 -1.77 -9.63
N ARG A 69 8.83 -2.64 -10.47
CA ARG A 69 7.62 -3.41 -10.14
C ARG A 69 7.82 -4.30 -8.93
N LYS A 70 8.86 -5.15 -8.93
CA LYS A 70 9.18 -6.03 -7.79
C LYS A 70 9.40 -5.24 -6.50
N PHE A 71 10.09 -4.11 -6.60
CA PHE A 71 10.31 -3.20 -5.47
C PHE A 71 8.99 -2.61 -4.95
N ALA A 72 8.15 -2.07 -5.84
CA ALA A 72 6.84 -1.50 -5.49
C ALA A 72 5.92 -2.55 -4.85
N GLU A 73 5.84 -3.77 -5.40
CA GLU A 73 5.06 -4.87 -4.84
C GLU A 73 5.52 -5.27 -3.43
N GLY A 74 6.84 -5.34 -3.20
CA GLY A 74 7.39 -5.61 -1.88
C GLY A 74 7.03 -4.52 -0.87
N LEU A 75 7.09 -3.26 -1.30
CA LEU A 75 6.74 -2.11 -0.46
C LEU A 75 5.24 -2.06 -0.17
N PHE A 76 4.39 -2.31 -1.16
CA PHE A 76 2.95 -2.43 -0.99
C PHE A 76 2.58 -3.50 0.04
N GLY A 77 3.21 -4.68 -0.04
CA GLY A 77 3.01 -5.73 0.95
C GLY A 77 3.44 -5.31 2.36
N ARG A 78 4.53 -4.54 2.50
CA ARG A 78 4.95 -3.99 3.80
C ARG A 78 3.96 -2.94 4.32
N CYS A 79 3.53 -2.00 3.48
CA CYS A 79 2.53 -0.98 3.82
C CYS A 79 1.20 -1.60 4.24
N PHE A 80 0.76 -2.65 3.54
CA PHE A 80 -0.49 -3.37 3.87
C PHE A 80 -0.42 -4.04 5.24
N ARG A 81 0.66 -4.77 5.55
CA ARG A 81 0.84 -5.37 6.88
C ARG A 81 0.89 -4.31 7.98
N ASN A 82 1.60 -3.22 7.75
CA ASN A 82 1.68 -2.12 8.71
C ASN A 82 0.32 -1.48 8.97
N TRP A 83 -0.45 -1.23 7.90
CA TRP A 83 -1.78 -0.67 8.03
C TRP A 83 -2.74 -1.60 8.79
N ARG A 84 -2.75 -2.90 8.50
CA ARG A 84 -3.49 -3.88 9.30
C ARG A 84 -3.09 -3.88 10.77
N SER A 85 -1.79 -3.77 11.06
CA SER A 85 -1.29 -3.69 12.43
C SER A 85 -1.84 -2.45 13.15
N ILE A 86 -1.86 -1.30 12.47
CA ILE A 86 -2.46 -0.06 12.99
C ILE A 86 -3.95 -0.24 13.25
N LEU A 87 -4.71 -0.83 12.32
CA LEU A 87 -6.14 -1.12 12.52
C LEU A 87 -6.36 -1.95 13.79
N ASN A 88 -5.59 -3.03 13.96
CA ASN A 88 -5.70 -3.90 15.14
C ASN A 88 -5.30 -3.19 16.45
N ILE A 89 -4.19 -2.47 16.47
CA ILE A 89 -3.69 -1.85 17.71
C ILE A 89 -4.53 -0.63 18.10
N GLU A 90 -4.76 0.28 17.17
CA GLU A 90 -5.35 1.58 17.47
C GLU A 90 -6.89 1.54 17.54
N TYR A 91 -7.54 0.68 16.77
CA TYR A 91 -9.00 0.70 16.65
C TYR A 91 -9.63 -0.49 17.35
N VAL A 92 -9.11 -1.71 17.16
CA VAL A 92 -9.63 -2.89 17.85
C VAL A 92 -9.23 -2.89 19.34
N LYS A 93 -7.93 -2.80 19.64
CA LYS A 93 -7.45 -2.91 21.03
C LYS A 93 -7.67 -1.66 21.89
N LYS A 94 -7.50 -0.47 21.31
CA LYS A 94 -7.68 0.80 22.03
C LYS A 94 -9.09 1.40 21.89
N GLY A 95 -9.95 0.80 21.08
CA GLY A 95 -11.35 1.21 20.94
C GLY A 95 -11.56 2.53 20.18
N LYS A 96 -10.61 2.98 19.36
CA LYS A 96 -10.85 4.12 18.47
C LYS A 96 -11.90 3.77 17.42
N ASN A 97 -12.69 4.76 17.01
CA ASN A 97 -13.69 4.59 15.98
C ASN A 97 -13.04 4.60 14.59
N ALA A 98 -12.99 3.43 13.94
CA ALA A 98 -12.40 3.30 12.61
C ALA A 98 -13.18 4.05 11.52
N ARG A 99 -14.46 4.36 11.73
CA ARG A 99 -15.25 5.11 10.75
C ARG A 99 -14.79 6.56 10.62
N ASP A 100 -14.23 7.14 11.67
CA ASP A 100 -13.78 8.54 11.67
C ASP A 100 -12.56 8.71 10.76
N ASP A 101 -11.63 7.74 10.79
CA ASP A 101 -10.38 7.80 10.00
C ASP A 101 -10.44 7.00 8.69
N PHE A 102 -11.28 5.97 8.62
CA PHE A 102 -11.37 5.02 7.51
C PHE A 102 -12.83 4.72 7.12
N GLY A 103 -13.65 5.75 6.94
CA GLY A 103 -15.06 5.61 6.55
C GLY A 103 -15.33 4.94 5.19
N ARG A 104 -14.28 4.61 4.42
CA ARG A 104 -14.38 3.82 3.17
C ARG A 104 -14.28 2.32 3.40
N ILE A 105 -13.97 1.85 4.62
CA ILE A 105 -14.00 0.44 4.97
C ILE A 105 -15.47 0.03 5.02
N PRO A 106 -15.90 -0.96 4.21
CA PRO A 106 -17.28 -1.44 4.30
C PRO A 106 -17.56 -2.00 5.70
N PRO A 107 -18.72 -1.70 6.31
CA PRO A 107 -19.06 -2.19 7.66
C PRO A 107 -18.90 -3.70 7.81
N GLU A 108 -19.30 -4.47 6.81
CA GLU A 108 -19.21 -5.94 6.79
C GLU A 108 -17.76 -6.44 6.82
N MET A 109 -16.83 -5.70 6.22
CA MET A 109 -15.41 -6.03 6.24
C MET A 109 -14.79 -5.66 7.58
N TRP A 110 -15.27 -4.59 8.21
CA TRP A 110 -14.81 -4.15 9.52
C TRP A 110 -15.27 -5.09 10.63
N GLU A 111 -16.52 -5.54 10.59
CA GLU A 111 -17.06 -6.50 11.57
C GLU A 111 -16.35 -7.86 11.54
N GLN A 112 -15.79 -8.24 10.39
CA GLN A 112 -15.02 -9.48 10.22
C GLN A 112 -13.51 -9.34 10.55
N PHE A 113 -13.02 -8.12 10.77
CA PHE A 113 -11.59 -7.83 10.93
C PHE A 113 -11.07 -8.14 12.33
#